data_AF-A0A7R9WA84-F1
#
_entry.id   AF-A0A7R9WA84-F1
#
_cell.length_a   1.000
_cell.length_b   1.000
_cell.length_c   1.000
_cell.angle_alpha   90.00
_cell.angle_beta   90.00
_cell.angle_gamma   90.00
#
_symmetry.space_group_name_H-M   'P 1'
#
loop_
_entity.id
_entity.type
_entity.pdbx_description
1 polymer ?
#
loop_
_entity_poly.entity_id
_entity_poly.type
_entity_poly.pdbx_seq_one_letter_code
_entity_poly.pdbx_strand_id
1 'polypeptide(L)'
;MQRYAAKKAGFYPTDDIDALVCDECCDTLEEFLLKFPFAAKDEEEKKAKRAEFVKGPMTEISKFIEQKIQDAGGKGFVASGPSVADIMLMVNVKSVESGFMDYINTDFYTNYPGITAVTTAMKEHPKVKAYYDSLN
;
A
#
# COMPACT_ATOMS: atom_id res chain seq x y z
N MET A 1 0.62 13.54 9.58
CA MET A 1 -0.38 13.16 10.62
C MET A 1 -0.54 11.66 10.81
N GLN A 2 -0.44 10.83 9.76
CA GLN A 2 -0.64 9.37 9.83
C GLN A 2 0.30 8.70 10.85
N ARG A 3 1.60 8.98 10.81
CA ARG A 3 2.60 8.47 11.77
C ARG A 3 2.26 8.78 13.23
N TYR A 4 1.75 9.98 13.52
CA TYR A 4 1.31 10.34 14.86
C TYR A 4 0.10 9.51 15.32
N ALA A 5 -0.92 9.37 14.46
CA ALA A 5 -2.08 8.52 14.76
C ALA A 5 -1.67 7.04 14.94
N ALA A 6 -0.77 6.54 14.09
CA ALA A 6 -0.22 5.20 14.20
C ALA A 6 0.52 4.98 15.53
N LYS A 7 1.32 5.95 15.97
CA LYS A 7 1.99 5.91 17.28
C LYS A 7 0.98 5.82 18.43
N LYS A 8 -0.12 6.58 18.36
CA LYS A 8 -1.21 6.49 19.36
C LYS A 8 -1.97 5.18 19.31
N ALA A 9 -2.07 4.56 18.14
CA ALA A 9 -2.79 3.30 17.93
C ALA A 9 -1.92 2.04 18.11
N GLY A 10 -0.60 2.19 18.29
CA GLY A 10 0.35 1.08 18.43
C GLY A 10 0.75 0.42 17.10
N PHE A 11 0.72 1.17 16.00
CA PHE A 11 1.14 0.74 14.65
C PHE A 11 2.43 1.44 14.18
N TYR A 12 3.15 2.11 15.09
CA TYR A 12 4.43 2.73 14.76
C TYR A 12 5.53 1.99 15.53
N PRO A 13 6.58 1.47 14.86
CA PRO A 13 7.65 0.75 15.53
C PRO A 13 8.38 1.60 16.57
N THR A 14 8.87 0.95 17.62
CA THR A 14 9.68 1.62 18.67
C THR A 14 11.17 1.42 18.50
N ASP A 15 11.58 0.36 17.78
CA ASP A 15 12.97 0.17 17.37
C ASP A 15 13.30 1.15 16.23
N ASP A 16 14.46 1.78 16.29
CA ASP A 16 14.84 2.85 15.37
C ASP A 16 15.02 2.35 13.92
N ILE A 17 15.50 1.12 13.73
CA ILE A 17 15.69 0.54 12.40
C ILE A 17 14.36 0.14 11.80
N ASP A 18 13.49 -0.52 12.58
CA ASP A 18 12.13 -0.80 12.12
C ASP A 18 11.35 0.49 11.82
N ALA A 19 11.53 1.55 12.62
CA ALA A 19 10.90 2.84 12.37
C ALA A 19 11.40 3.48 11.06
N LEU A 20 12.71 3.41 10.79
CA LEU A 20 13.29 3.86 9.52
C LEU A 20 12.71 3.10 8.32
N VAL A 21 12.64 1.77 8.40
CA VAL A 21 12.09 0.93 7.32
C VAL A 21 10.61 1.21 7.12
N CYS A 22 9.86 1.37 8.22
CA CYS A 22 8.45 1.76 8.16
C CYS A 22 8.27 3.09 7.43
N ASP A 23 9.09 4.10 7.76
CA ASP A 23 9.02 5.42 7.14
C ASP A 23 9.40 5.41 5.66
N GLU A 24 10.46 4.68 5.27
CA GLU A 24 10.86 4.48 3.87
C GLU A 24 9.72 3.86 3.06
N CYS A 25 9.06 2.85 3.61
CA CYS A 25 7.94 2.17 2.94
C CYS A 25 6.72 3.09 2.85
N CYS A 26 6.41 3.86 3.90
CA CYS A 26 5.34 4.87 3.87
C CYS A 26 5.56 5.91 2.77
N ASP A 27 6.78 6.46 2.67
CA ASP A 27 7.09 7.49 1.67
C ASP A 27 7.04 6.91 0.24
N THR A 28 7.49 5.67 0.06
CA THR A 28 7.39 4.96 -1.22
C THR A 28 5.92 4.71 -1.61
N LEU A 29 5.07 4.33 -0.65
CA LEU A 29 3.63 4.12 -0.88
C LEU A 29 2.88 5.44 -1.11
N GLU A 30 3.36 6.55 -0.56
CA GLU A 30 2.84 7.89 -0.87
C GLU A 30 3.23 8.31 -2.30
N GLU A 31 4.45 7.98 -2.74
CA GLU A 31 4.89 8.21 -4.12
C GLU A 31 4.00 7.51 -5.15
N PHE A 32 3.51 6.30 -4.86
CA PHE A 32 2.52 5.61 -5.70
C PHE A 32 1.28 6.48 -5.95
N LEU A 33 0.73 7.08 -4.88
CA LEU A 33 -0.45 7.92 -4.97
C LEU A 33 -0.14 9.25 -5.70
N LEU A 34 1.02 9.85 -5.43
CA LEU A 34 1.44 11.10 -6.08
C LEU A 34 1.70 10.93 -7.58
N LYS A 35 2.19 9.76 -8.01
CA LYS A 35 2.44 9.45 -9.42
C LYS A 35 1.18 9.03 -10.19
N PHE A 36 0.07 8.72 -9.50
CA PHE A 36 -1.17 8.37 -10.18
C PHE A 36 -1.76 9.57 -10.92
N PRO A 37 -2.05 9.46 -12.23
CA PRO A 37 -2.55 10.58 -13.02
C PRO A 37 -4.05 10.84 -12.76
N PHE A 38 -4.32 11.63 -11.71
CA PHE A 38 -5.68 12.06 -11.37
C PHE A 38 -6.29 13.01 -12.41
N ALA A 39 -5.47 13.81 -13.09
CA ALA A 39 -5.90 14.82 -14.05
C ALA A 39 -5.57 14.43 -15.50
N ALA A 40 -6.58 14.55 -16.37
CA ALA A 40 -6.47 14.41 -17.82
C ALA A 40 -7.46 15.39 -18.49
N LYS A 41 -7.16 15.81 -19.73
CA LYS A 41 -8.05 16.72 -20.48
C LYS A 41 -9.28 16.00 -21.03
N ASP A 42 -9.08 14.75 -21.44
CA ASP A 42 -10.11 13.89 -22.00
C ASP A 42 -9.85 12.41 -21.65
N GLU A 43 -10.75 11.55 -22.09
CA GLU A 43 -10.74 10.12 -21.77
C GLU A 43 -9.61 9.35 -22.45
N GLU A 44 -9.16 9.81 -23.62
CA GLU A 44 -8.07 9.17 -24.36
C GLU A 44 -6.73 9.44 -23.65
N GLU A 45 -6.48 10.70 -23.27
CA GLU A 45 -5.31 11.08 -22.47
C GLU A 45 -5.31 10.37 -21.11
N LYS A 46 -6.49 10.23 -20.47
CA LYS A 46 -6.64 9.51 -19.19
C LYS A 46 -6.19 8.06 -19.32
N LYS A 47 -6.67 7.35 -20.34
CA LYS A 47 -6.29 5.95 -20.62
C LYS A 47 -4.80 5.82 -20.90
N ALA A 48 -4.24 6.71 -21.73
CA ALA A 48 -2.83 6.69 -22.08
C ALA A 48 -1.92 6.89 -20.85
N LYS A 49 -2.17 7.95 -20.07
CA LYS A 49 -1.39 8.24 -18.85
C LYS A 49 -1.43 7.11 -17.83
N ARG A 50 -2.58 6.46 -17.66
CA ARG A 50 -2.72 5.34 -16.72
C ARG A 50 -2.06 4.07 -17.23
N ALA A 51 -2.08 3.81 -18.54
CA ALA A 51 -1.31 2.73 -19.12
C ALA A 51 0.21 2.95 -18.93
N GLU A 52 0.70 4.19 -19.05
CA GLU A 52 2.10 4.55 -18.76
C GLU A 52 2.42 4.40 -17.27
N PHE A 53 1.54 4.86 -16.38
CA PHE A 53 1.67 4.68 -14.93
C PHE A 53 1.80 3.21 -14.54
N VAL A 54 0.97 2.33 -15.11
CA VAL A 54 1.02 0.88 -14.88
C VAL A 54 2.34 0.29 -15.38
N LYS A 55 2.78 0.67 -16.59
CA LYS A 55 4.02 0.15 -17.20
C LYS A 55 5.30 0.58 -16.48
N GLY A 56 5.30 1.75 -15.85
CA GLY A 56 6.45 2.29 -15.11
C GLY A 56 6.18 2.36 -13.61
N PRO A 57 5.82 3.54 -13.07
CA PRO A 57 5.76 3.81 -11.64
C PRO A 57 5.10 2.74 -10.78
N MET A 58 3.90 2.29 -11.15
CA MET A 58 3.16 1.30 -10.37
C MET A 58 3.90 -0.03 -10.31
N THR A 59 4.43 -0.51 -11.43
CA THR A 59 5.17 -1.76 -11.49
C THR A 59 6.51 -1.66 -10.74
N GLU A 60 7.23 -0.56 -10.89
CA GLU A 60 8.50 -0.33 -10.20
C GLU A 60 8.34 -0.29 -8.68
N ILE A 61 7.36 0.50 -8.21
CA ILE A 61 7.04 0.60 -6.79
C ILE A 61 6.56 -0.75 -6.24
N SER A 62 5.69 -1.45 -6.97
CA SER A 62 5.19 -2.76 -6.52
C SER A 62 6.29 -3.81 -6.41
N LYS A 63 7.24 -3.82 -7.34
CA LYS A 63 8.43 -4.70 -7.26
C LYS A 63 9.31 -4.36 -6.06
N PHE A 64 9.55 -3.07 -5.81
CA PHE A 64 10.33 -2.64 -4.65
C PHE A 64 9.67 -3.02 -3.32
N ILE A 65 8.37 -2.76 -3.20
CA ILE A 65 7.58 -3.10 -2.01
C ILE A 65 7.54 -4.61 -1.80
N GLU A 66 7.29 -5.39 -2.85
CA GLU A 66 7.35 -6.86 -2.78
C GLU A 66 8.72 -7.33 -2.28
N GLN A 67 9.81 -6.80 -2.83
CA GLN A 67 11.16 -7.14 -2.39
C GLN A 67 11.37 -6.82 -0.90
N LYS A 68 10.97 -5.63 -0.44
CA LYS A 68 11.07 -5.25 0.98
C LYS A 68 10.31 -6.21 1.90
N ILE A 69 9.11 -6.61 1.50
CA ILE A 69 8.31 -7.60 2.24
C ILE A 69 9.03 -8.95 2.29
N GLN A 70 9.58 -9.41 1.16
CA GLN A 70 10.32 -10.69 1.11
C GLN A 70 11.60 -10.65 1.97
N ASP A 71 12.35 -9.54 1.92
CA ASP A 71 13.56 -9.33 2.72
C ASP A 71 13.26 -9.33 4.23
N ALA A 72 12.07 -8.85 4.62
CA ALA A 72 11.57 -8.87 5.99
C ALA A 72 10.91 -10.22 6.39
N GLY A 73 10.98 -11.25 5.54
CA GLY A 73 10.46 -12.59 5.84
C GLY A 73 8.97 -12.78 5.52
N GLY A 74 8.38 -11.91 4.70
CA GLY A 74 7.07 -12.11 4.06
C GLY A 74 5.85 -11.78 4.91
N LYS A 75 6.03 -11.21 6.11
CA LYS A 75 4.93 -10.96 7.08
C LYS A 75 4.52 -9.50 7.22
N GLY A 76 5.21 -8.60 6.54
CA GLY A 76 5.07 -7.15 6.67
C GLY A 76 6.40 -6.48 6.36
N PHE A 77 6.47 -5.18 6.60
CA PHE A 77 7.70 -4.41 6.35
C PHE A 77 8.74 -4.49 7.48
N VAL A 78 8.32 -4.80 8.70
CA VAL A 78 9.16 -4.68 9.90
C VAL A 78 9.04 -5.91 10.80
N ALA A 79 10.10 -6.21 11.55
CA ALA A 79 10.16 -7.41 12.39
C ALA A 79 9.28 -7.30 13.65
N SER A 80 9.08 -6.08 14.16
CA SER A 80 8.25 -5.78 15.34
C SER A 80 6.75 -6.03 15.16
N GLY A 81 6.30 -6.35 13.95
CA GLY A 81 4.91 -6.71 13.63
C GLY A 81 4.19 -5.68 12.77
N PRO A 82 2.85 -5.71 12.71
CA PRO A 82 2.07 -4.81 11.86
C PRO A 82 2.34 -3.32 12.14
N SER A 83 2.58 -2.57 11.08
CA SER A 83 2.93 -1.17 11.11
C SER A 83 1.99 -0.31 10.26
N VAL A 84 2.16 1.01 10.33
CA VAL A 84 1.40 1.96 9.50
C VAL A 84 1.70 1.79 8.01
N ALA A 85 2.89 1.32 7.64
CA ALA A 85 3.21 1.00 6.26
C ALA A 85 2.33 -0.15 5.73
N ASP A 86 2.06 -1.18 6.55
CA ASP A 86 1.18 -2.29 6.17
C ASP A 86 -0.28 -1.83 5.99
N ILE A 87 -0.73 -0.89 6.83
CA ILE A 87 -2.05 -0.24 6.66
C ILE A 87 -2.11 0.56 5.36
N MET A 88 -1.08 1.36 5.06
CA MET A 88 -1.02 2.15 3.83
C MET A 88 -1.01 1.26 2.58
N LEU A 89 -0.25 0.16 2.62
CA LEU A 89 -0.24 -0.84 1.55
C LEU A 89 -1.64 -1.41 1.33
N MET A 90 -2.33 -1.82 2.41
CA MET A 90 -3.70 -2.33 2.33
C MET A 90 -4.66 -1.31 1.68
N VAL A 91 -4.54 -0.03 2.04
CA VAL A 91 -5.38 1.03 1.45
C VAL A 91 -5.09 1.24 -0.03
N ASN A 92 -3.80 1.29 -0.43
CA ASN A 92 -3.41 1.41 -1.84
C ASN A 92 -3.90 0.22 -2.67
N VAL A 93 -3.70 -1.01 -2.19
CA VAL A 93 -4.18 -2.23 -2.87
C VAL A 93 -5.70 -2.21 -3.00
N LYS A 94 -6.43 -1.87 -1.93
CA LYS A 94 -7.90 -1.74 -1.96
C LYS A 94 -8.37 -0.71 -2.99
N SER A 95 -7.65 0.40 -3.17
CA SER A 95 -8.02 1.43 -4.17
C SER A 95 -7.94 0.92 -5.62
N VAL A 96 -7.08 -0.06 -5.89
CA VAL A 96 -6.96 -0.71 -7.20
C VAL A 96 -7.98 -1.84 -7.31
N GLU A 97 -8.07 -2.73 -6.32
CA GLU A 97 -8.98 -3.88 -6.32
C GLU A 97 -10.47 -3.46 -6.42
N SER A 98 -10.81 -2.31 -5.83
CA SER A 98 -12.18 -1.77 -5.87
C SER A 98 -12.56 -1.13 -7.22
N GLY A 99 -11.61 -0.96 -8.14
CA GLY A 99 -11.82 -0.25 -9.40
C GLY A 99 -11.90 1.27 -9.26
N PHE A 100 -11.63 1.84 -8.08
CA PHE A 100 -11.56 3.30 -7.89
C PHE A 100 -10.52 3.94 -8.81
N MET A 101 -9.37 3.27 -9.00
CA MET A 101 -8.39 3.64 -10.01
C MET A 101 -8.75 3.02 -11.37
N ASP A 102 -9.69 3.64 -12.10
CA ASP A 102 -10.14 3.13 -13.40
C ASP A 102 -9.01 2.99 -14.43
N TYR A 103 -9.20 2.13 -15.44
CA TYR A 103 -8.16 1.76 -16.43
C TYR A 103 -6.92 1.04 -15.90
N ILE A 104 -6.97 0.57 -14.64
CA ILE A 104 -6.00 -0.36 -14.07
C ILE A 104 -6.71 -1.69 -13.84
N ASN A 105 -6.04 -2.81 -14.14
CA ASN A 105 -6.62 -4.12 -13.87
C ASN A 105 -6.74 -4.34 -12.35
N THR A 106 -7.93 -4.70 -11.89
CA THR A 106 -8.23 -4.88 -10.46
C THR A 106 -7.49 -6.08 -9.87
N ASP A 107 -7.04 -7.03 -10.71
CA ASP A 107 -6.24 -8.19 -10.31
C ASP A 107 -4.72 -7.93 -10.32
N PHE A 108 -4.26 -6.70 -10.58
CA PHE A 108 -2.84 -6.39 -10.80
C PHE A 108 -1.91 -6.97 -9.72
N TYR A 109 -2.33 -6.87 -8.46
CA TYR A 109 -1.56 -7.30 -7.29
C TYR A 109 -1.47 -8.81 -7.11
N THR A 110 -2.24 -9.61 -7.85
CA THR A 110 -2.15 -11.10 -7.83
C THR A 110 -0.76 -11.61 -8.24
N ASN A 111 0.01 -10.80 -8.96
CA ASN A 111 1.40 -11.08 -9.33
C ASN A 111 2.42 -10.85 -8.20
N TYR A 112 1.98 -10.32 -7.05
CA TYR A 112 2.84 -9.92 -5.92
C TYR A 112 2.35 -10.63 -4.64
N PRO A 113 2.85 -11.85 -4.36
CA PRO A 113 2.32 -12.69 -3.28
C PRO A 113 2.58 -12.12 -1.88
N GLY A 114 3.71 -11.46 -1.64
CA GLY A 114 4.02 -10.79 -0.38
C GLY A 114 3.05 -9.65 -0.10
N ILE A 115 2.82 -8.78 -1.09
CA ILE A 115 1.81 -7.72 -1.01
C ILE A 115 0.43 -8.30 -0.71
N THR A 116 0.02 -9.35 -1.44
CA THR A 116 -1.29 -9.98 -1.24
C THR A 116 -1.42 -10.59 0.18
N ALA A 117 -0.36 -11.22 0.68
CA ALA A 117 -0.34 -11.79 2.02
C ALA A 117 -0.44 -10.72 3.13
N VAL A 118 0.38 -9.67 3.04
CA VAL A 118 0.37 -8.55 4.01
C VAL A 118 -0.98 -7.87 4.04
N THR A 119 -1.55 -7.56 2.88
CA THR A 119 -2.86 -6.90 2.81
C THR A 119 -3.99 -7.77 3.33
N THR A 120 -3.94 -9.08 3.08
CA THR A 120 -4.91 -10.04 3.66
C THR A 120 -4.79 -10.09 5.18
N ALA A 121 -3.58 -10.20 5.71
CA ALA A 121 -3.34 -10.20 7.16
C ALA A 121 -3.83 -8.88 7.81
N MET A 122 -3.62 -7.75 7.16
CA MET A 122 -4.11 -6.45 7.64
C MET A 122 -5.63 -6.33 7.61
N LYS A 123 -6.30 -6.83 6.56
CA LYS A 123 -7.77 -6.89 6.48
C LYS A 123 -8.35 -7.72 7.65
N GLU A 124 -7.65 -8.78 8.07
CA GLU A 124 -8.05 -9.63 9.19
C GLU A 124 -7.62 -9.13 10.57
N HIS A 125 -6.80 -8.07 10.64
CA HIS A 125 -6.31 -7.55 11.91
C HIS A 125 -7.48 -7.04 12.80
N PRO A 126 -7.59 -7.45 14.09
CA PRO A 126 -8.77 -7.16 14.91
C PRO A 126 -9.16 -5.67 14.99
N LYS A 127 -8.17 -4.77 15.12
CA LYS A 127 -8.42 -3.32 15.12
C LYS A 127 -8.94 -2.78 13.79
N VAL A 128 -8.51 -3.39 12.67
CA VAL A 128 -8.94 -2.99 11.32
C VAL A 128 -10.36 -3.48 11.06
N LYS A 129 -10.66 -4.74 11.41
CA LYS A 129 -12.03 -5.28 11.33
C LYS A 129 -13.00 -4.46 12.17
N ALA A 130 -12.66 -4.20 13.43
CA ALA A 130 -13.49 -3.39 14.32
C ALA A 130 -13.79 -1.99 13.76
N TYR A 131 -12.82 -1.36 13.07
CA TYR A 131 -13.04 -0.09 12.40
C TYR A 131 -14.03 -0.24 11.23
N TYR A 132 -13.83 -1.20 10.33
CA TYR A 132 -14.74 -1.40 9.19
C TYR A 132 -16.15 -1.84 9.61
N ASP A 133 -16.27 -2.64 10.67
CA ASP A 133 -17.57 -3.04 11.23
C ASP A 133 -18.34 -1.83 11.79
N SER A 134 -17.64 -0.81 12.30
CA SER A 134 -18.25 0.43 12.81
C SER A 134 -18.78 1.38 11.73
N LEU A 135 -18.47 1.12 10.46
CA LEU A 135 -18.94 1.93 9.32
C LEU A 135 -20.27 1.43 8.74
N ASN A 136 -20.75 0.27 9.20
CA ASN A 136 -22.03 -0.33 8.83
C ASN A 136 -23.09 -0.08 9.92
#